data_AF-A0AAD0NC19-F1
#
_entry.id   AF-A0AAD0NC19-F1
#
_cell.length_a   1.000
_cell.length_b   1.000
_cell.length_c   1.000
_cell.angle_alpha   90.00
_cell.angle_beta   90.00
_cell.angle_gamma   90.00
#
_symmetry.space_group_name_H-M   'P 1'
#
loop_
_entity.id
_entity.type
_entity.pdbx_description
1 polymer ?
#
loop_
_entity_poly.entity_id
_entity_poly.type
_entity_poly.pdbx_seq_one_letter_code
_entity_poly.pdbx_strand_id
1 'polypeptide(L)'
;MLDEFVAAIRSCNRIRLTFFSKEDGHQLVRRCAPMDYGPSRKAANRANRFHFWDYDSDTSQHTLSLLPDQIVRIDVLDELFDPAEFVTWPPQWFVERDWGAYS
;
A
#
# COMPACT_ATOMS: atom_id res chain seq x y z
N MET A 1 -3.44 3.07 12.79
CA MET A 1 -2.63 2.59 11.66
C MET A 1 -3.38 1.60 10.77
N LEU A 2 -3.64 0.35 11.18
CA LEU A 2 -4.32 -0.61 10.28
C LEU A 2 -5.74 -0.14 9.90
N ASP A 3 -6.52 0.35 10.86
CA ASP A 3 -7.89 0.84 10.60
C ASP A 3 -7.89 2.03 9.63
N GLU A 4 -6.98 2.98 9.80
CA GLU A 4 -6.81 4.14 8.91
C GLU A 4 -6.40 3.70 7.50
N PHE A 5 -5.50 2.71 7.41
CA PHE A 5 -5.07 2.14 6.14
C PHE A 5 -6.23 1.45 5.42
N VAL A 6 -7.01 0.62 6.12
CA VAL A 6 -8.20 -0.05 5.57
C VAL A 6 -9.29 0.95 5.20
N ALA A 7 -9.49 2.01 5.99
CA ALA A 7 -10.41 3.08 5.64
C ALA A 7 -9.98 3.76 4.33
N ALA A 8 -8.69 4.09 4.18
CA ALA A 8 -8.15 4.71 2.97
C ALA A 8 -8.22 3.80 1.73
N ILE A 9 -8.08 2.47 1.89
CA ILE A 9 -8.40 1.51 0.81
C ILE A 9 -9.85 1.72 0.37
N ARG A 10 -10.80 1.66 1.30
CA ARG A 10 -12.23 1.70 0.98
C ARG A 10 -12.70 3.03 0.40
N SER A 11 -12.11 4.14 0.84
CA SER A 11 -12.45 5.47 0.36
C SER A 11 -11.59 5.95 -0.82
N CYS A 12 -10.68 5.11 -1.32
CA CYS A 12 -9.73 5.43 -2.38
C CYS A 12 -8.82 6.62 -2.06
N ASN A 13 -8.55 6.90 -0.78
CA ASN A 13 -7.65 7.97 -0.38
C ASN A 13 -6.19 7.53 -0.50
N ARG A 14 -5.36 8.40 -1.05
CA ARG A 14 -3.91 8.28 -0.97
C ARG A 14 -3.46 8.47 0.47
N ILE A 15 -2.26 7.99 0.76
CA ILE A 15 -1.62 8.15 2.05
C ILE A 15 -0.24 8.78 1.88
N ARG A 16 0.21 9.48 2.92
CA ARG A 16 1.63 9.73 3.16
C ARG A 16 2.15 8.63 4.07
N LEU A 17 3.07 7.83 3.55
CA LEU A 17 3.71 6.73 4.26
C LEU A 17 5.10 7.18 4.73
N THR A 18 5.39 7.00 6.02
CA THR A 18 6.76 7.09 6.57
C THR A 18 7.21 5.71 7.01
N PHE A 19 8.33 5.23 6.49
CA PHE A 19 8.84 3.89 6.79
C PHE A 19 10.37 3.85 6.78
N PHE A 20 10.96 2.85 7.45
CA PHE A 20 12.41 2.61 7.40
C PHE A 20 12.77 1.77 6.18
N SER A 21 13.54 2.35 5.25
CA SER A 21 14.13 1.62 4.13
C SER A 21 15.38 0.89 4.61
N LYS A 22 15.38 -0.44 4.48
CA LYS A 22 16.58 -1.24 4.78
C LYS A 22 17.68 -1.05 3.74
N GLU A 23 17.29 -0.75 2.50
CA GLU A 23 18.21 -0.51 1.40
C GLU A 23 18.95 0.81 1.60
N ASP A 24 18.22 1.87 1.96
CA ASP A 24 18.80 3.21 2.14
C ASP A 24 19.31 3.48 3.56
N GLY A 25 19.00 2.60 4.52
CA GLY A 25 19.42 2.71 5.92
C GLY A 25 18.80 3.88 6.69
N HIS A 26 17.75 4.52 6.17
CA HIS A 26 17.08 5.65 6.80
C HIS A 26 15.56 5.65 6.53
N GLN A 27 14.84 6.57 7.18
CA GLN A 27 13.40 6.72 6.96
C GLN A 27 13.13 7.46 5.66
N LEU A 28 12.20 6.92 4.88
CA LEU A 28 11.67 7.56 3.69
C LEU A 28 10.22 8.01 3.92
N VAL A 29 9.83 9.08 3.22
CA VAL A 29 8.46 9.55 3.15
C VAL A 29 8.02 9.45 1.69
N ARG A 30 6.92 8.72 1.43
CA ARG A 30 6.39 8.47 0.09
C ARG A 30 4.89 8.72 0.05
N ARG A 31 4.39 9.19 -1.08
CA ARG A 31 2.96 9.22 -1.39
C ARG A 31 2.58 7.91 -2.03
N CYS A 32 1.55 7.27 -1.49
CA CYS A 32 1.16 5.95 -1.94
C CYS A 32 -0.36 5.82 -2.08
N ALA A 33 -0.79 4.91 -2.95
CA ALA A 33 -2.12 4.31 -2.84
C ALA A 33 -2.02 3.08 -1.91
N PRO A 34 -2.81 2.99 -0.84
CA PRO A 34 -2.94 1.77 -0.06
C PRO A 34 -3.64 0.70 -0.92
N MET A 35 -2.93 -0.40 -1.23
CA MET A 35 -3.47 -1.45 -2.09
C MET A 35 -4.14 -2.54 -1.29
N ASP A 36 -3.49 -3.17 -0.32
CA ASP A 36 -4.07 -4.32 0.38
C ASP A 36 -3.37 -4.57 1.72
N TYR A 37 -4.01 -5.36 2.59
CA TYR A 37 -3.38 -5.87 3.80
C TYR A 37 -3.54 -7.39 3.89
N GLY A 38 -2.42 -8.10 3.75
CA GLY A 38 -2.43 -9.56 3.77
C GLY A 38 -1.04 -10.17 3.54
N PRO A 39 -0.93 -11.50 3.50
CA PRO A 39 0.34 -12.15 3.21
C PRO A 39 0.74 -11.95 1.75
N SER A 40 2.03 -11.67 1.53
CA SER A 40 2.58 -11.71 0.17
C SER A 40 2.54 -13.15 -0.35
N ARG A 41 1.91 -13.37 -1.50
CA ARG A 41 1.88 -14.69 -2.17
C ARG A 41 3.25 -15.22 -2.57
N LYS A 42 4.25 -14.33 -2.70
CA LYS A 42 5.62 -14.67 -3.09
C LYS A 42 6.54 -14.92 -1.90
N ALA A 43 6.19 -14.44 -0.71
CA ALA A 43 7.06 -14.53 0.46
C ALA A 43 6.97 -15.91 1.11
N ALA A 44 8.12 -16.43 1.56
CA ALA A 44 8.17 -17.67 2.34
C ALA A 44 7.48 -17.50 3.72
N ASN A 45 7.55 -16.30 4.29
CA ASN A 45 6.77 -15.97 5.49
C ASN A 45 5.34 -15.59 5.10
N ARG A 46 4.36 -16.09 5.86
CA ARG A 46 2.94 -15.78 5.68
C ARG A 46 2.49 -14.62 6.58
N ALA A 47 3.41 -13.76 6.97
CA ALA A 47 3.09 -12.60 7.79
C ALA A 47 2.33 -11.57 6.95
N ASN A 48 1.32 -10.94 7.56
CA ASN A 48 0.58 -9.87 6.90
C ASN A 48 1.48 -8.65 6.68
N ARG A 49 1.31 -8.02 5.52
CA ARG A 49 2.04 -6.86 5.06
C ARG A 49 1.06 -5.81 4.58
N PHE A 50 1.50 -4.56 4.68
CA PHE A 50 0.85 -3.46 4.00
C PHE A 50 1.40 -3.39 2.58
N HIS A 51 0.52 -3.49 1.60
CA HIS A 51 0.84 -3.40 0.19
C HIS A 51 0.46 -2.02 -0.32
N PHE A 52 1.38 -1.37 -1.04
CA PHE A 52 1.22 -0.02 -1.52
C PHE A 52 1.61 0.09 -2.98
N TRP A 53 1.01 1.05 -3.67
CA TRP A 53 1.51 1.60 -4.91
C TRP A 53 2.24 2.91 -4.60
N ASP A 54 3.54 2.97 -4.84
CA ASP A 54 4.42 4.12 -4.58
C ASP A 54 4.49 5.03 -5.81
N TYR A 55 3.88 6.21 -5.68
CA TYR A 55 3.89 7.23 -6.74
C TYR A 55 5.22 7.97 -6.85
N ASP A 56 6.05 7.90 -5.81
CA ASP A 56 7.33 8.59 -5.75
C ASP A 56 8.50 7.63 -6.01
N SER A 57 8.25 6.39 -6.45
CA SER A 57 9.31 5.45 -6.84
C SER A 57 10.01 5.91 -8.12
N ASP A 58 11.33 6.09 -8.04
CA ASP A 58 12.18 6.46 -9.17
C ASP A 58 12.52 5.25 -10.08
N THR A 59 11.98 4.07 -9.76
CA THR A 59 12.22 2.82 -10.49
C THR A 59 10.93 2.31 -11.14
N SER A 60 11.05 1.37 -12.07
CA SER A 60 9.89 0.71 -12.69
C SER A 60 9.07 -0.14 -11.71
N GLN A 61 9.57 -0.40 -10.50
CA GLN A 61 8.83 -1.09 -9.45
C GLN A 61 8.17 -0.08 -8.52
N HIS A 62 6.88 0.14 -8.75
CA HIS A 62 6.05 0.98 -7.90
C HIS A 62 5.42 0.20 -6.73
N THR A 63 5.41 -1.13 -6.73
CA THR A 63 4.80 -1.89 -5.63
C THR A 63 5.74 -1.97 -4.42
N LEU A 64 5.27 -1.49 -3.27
CA LEU A 64 5.95 -1.59 -1.98
C LEU A 64 5.18 -2.55 -1.06
N SER A 65 5.88 -3.38 -0.29
CA SER A 65 5.25 -4.37 0.60
C SER A 65 6.00 -4.46 1.92
N LEU A 66 5.46 -3.83 2.96
CA LEU A 66 6.14 -3.65 4.25
C LEU A 66 5.50 -4.46 5.35
N LEU A 67 6.34 -5.02 6.22
CA LEU A 67 5.88 -5.53 7.50
C LEU A 67 5.47 -4.37 8.42
N PRO A 68 4.54 -4.60 9.38
CA PRO A 68 4.10 -3.55 10.30
C PRO A 68 5.24 -2.85 11.07
N ASP A 69 6.30 -3.59 11.41
CA ASP A 69 7.47 -3.08 12.15
C ASP A 69 8.35 -2.13 11.33
N GLN A 70 8.20 -2.10 10.00
CA GLN A 70 8.92 -1.17 9.13
C GLN A 70 8.21 0.18 9.01
N ILE A 71 6.92 0.26 9.36
CA ILE A 71 6.10 1.45 9.18
C ILE A 71 6.20 2.32 10.43
N VAL A 72 6.60 3.57 10.23
CA VAL A 72 6.67 4.57 11.30
C VAL A 72 5.35 5.30 11.42
N ARG A 73 4.75 5.69 10.29
CA ARG A 73 3.51 6.50 10.26
C ARG A 73 2.76 6.36 8.94
N ILE A 74 1.44 6.43 9.03
CA ILE A 74 0.52 6.57 7.89
C ILE A 74 -0.37 7.78 8.18
N ASP A 75 -0.44 8.72 7.24
CA ASP A 75 -1.39 9.82 7.26
C ASP A 75 -2.28 9.72 6.02
N VAL A 76 -3.60 9.66 6.23
CA VAL A 76 -4.58 9.68 5.12
C VAL A 76 -4.62 11.09 4.54
N LEU A 77 -4.58 11.19 3.21
CA LEU A 77 -4.62 12.45 2.47
C LEU A 77 -6.00 12.66 1.85
N ASP A 78 -6.38 13.91 1.64
CA ASP A 78 -7.62 14.27 0.91
C ASP A 78 -7.50 14.06 -0.62
N GLU A 79 -6.37 13.52 -1.09
CA GLU A 79 -6.16 13.13 -2.48
C GLU A 79 -6.69 11.72 -2.72
N LEU A 80 -7.36 11.52 -3.86
CA LEU A 80 -7.82 10.20 -4.29
C LEU A 80 -6.82 9.54 -5.24
N PHE A 81 -6.79 8.22 -5.23
CA PHE A 81 -6.19 7.42 -6.30
C PHE A 81 -7.26 6.78 -7.18
N ASP A 82 -6.88 6.41 -8.40
CA ASP A 82 -7.72 5.59 -9.27
C ASP A 82 -7.15 4.15 -9.31
N PRO A 83 -7.92 3.14 -8.87
CA PRO A 83 -7.48 1.74 -8.95
C PRO A 83 -7.01 1.32 -10.35
N ALA A 84 -7.55 1.93 -11.42
CA ALA A 84 -7.12 1.68 -12.80
C ALA A 84 -5.64 2.02 -13.07
N GLU A 85 -5.03 2.87 -12.24
CA GLU A 85 -3.60 3.24 -12.36
C GLU A 85 -2.68 2.04 -12.15
N PHE A 86 -3.11 1.04 -11.39
CA PHE A 86 -2.24 -0.08 -11.01
C PHE A 86 -2.91 -1.45 -11.03
N VAL A 87 -4.23 -1.57 -11.07
CA VAL A 87 -4.92 -2.87 -11.13
C VAL A 87 -5.13 -3.28 -12.59
N THR A 88 -4.14 -3.98 -13.16
CA THR A 88 -4.15 -4.48 -14.54
C THR A 88 -4.45 -5.97 -14.66
N TRP A 89 -4.78 -6.62 -13.53
CA TRP A 89 -5.05 -8.05 -13.42
C TRP A 89 -6.34 -8.28 -12.62
N PRO A 90 -6.99 -9.46 -12.72
CA PRO A 90 -8.10 -9.84 -11.85
C PRO A 90 -7.63 -9.91 -10.40
N PRO A 91 -8.06 -8.99 -9.52
CA PRO A 91 -7.53 -8.95 -8.17
C PRO A 91 -8.07 -10.09 -7.33
N GLN A 92 -7.34 -10.38 -6.26
CA GLN A 92 -7.76 -11.30 -5.21
C GLN A 92 -7.31 -10.66 -3.90
N TRP A 93 -8.03 -9.61 -3.51
CA TRP A 93 -7.70 -8.83 -2.35
C TRP A 93 -8.01 -9.57 -1.05
N PHE A 94 -7.24 -9.26 0.00
CA PHE A 94 -7.52 -9.75 1.35
C PHE A 94 -8.49 -8.83 2.10
N VAL A 95 -8.37 -7.51 1.90
CA VAL A 95 -9.30 -6.54 2.47
C VAL A 95 -10.49 -6.33 1.53
N GLU A 96 -11.70 -6.51 2.03
CA GLU A 96 -12.95 -6.23 1.29
C GLU A 96 -13.11 -4.73 0.99
N ARG A 97 -13.50 -4.40 -0.24
CA ARG A 97 -13.62 -3.05 -0.79
C ARG A 97 -14.64 -2.99 -1.94
N ASP A 98 -15.01 -1.77 -2.35
CA ASP A 98 -15.89 -1.51 -3.49
C ASP A 98 -15.25 -0.51 -4.46
N TRP A 99 -14.27 -1.00 -5.23
CA TRP A 99 -13.62 -0.30 -6.33
C TRP A 99 -14.27 -0.64 -7.69
N GLY A 100 -15.49 -1.18 -7.69
CA GLY A 100 -16.13 -1.71 -8.88
C GLY A 100 -15.35 -2.91 -9.47
N ALA A 101 -15.03 -2.84 -10.77
CA ALA A 101 -14.34 -3.92 -11.50
C ALA A 101 -12.92 -4.24 -10.99
N TYR A 102 -12.37 -3.39 -10.11
CA TYR A 102 -11.05 -3.55 -9.50
C TYR A 102 -11.11 -4.11 -8.08
N SER A 103 -12.25 -4.65 -7.64
CA SER A 103 -12.47 -5.29 -6.32
C SER A 103 -12.26 -6.80 -6.36
#